data_AF-A0A3N0G0W7-F1
#
_entry.id   AF-A0A3N0G0W7-F1
#
_cell.length_a   1.000
_cell.length_b   1.000
_cell.length_c   1.000
_cell.angle_alpha   90.00
_cell.angle_beta   90.00
_cell.angle_gamma   90.00
#
_symmetry.space_group_name_H-M   'P 1'
#
loop_
_entity.id
_entity.type
_entity.pdbx_description
1 polymer ?
#
loop_
_entity_poly.entity_id
_entity_poly.type
_entity_poly.pdbx_seq_one_letter_code
_entity_poly.pdbx_strand_id
1 'polypeptide(L)' 'MPIVSSCQYQDNGARRVYSLSDGSRVNERPALPGKSRFEYFDARGSRVYKTSIQREMKRAVEKHKKLWKVS' A
#
# COMPACT_ATOMS: atom_id res chain seq x y z
N MET A 1 -8.25 11.42 4.16
CA MET A 1 -7.80 10.18 3.50
C MET A 1 -6.39 10.36 3.02
N PRO A 2 -5.46 9.48 3.39
CA PRO A 2 -4.08 9.59 2.93
C PRO A 2 -3.99 9.34 1.42
N ILE A 3 -3.02 9.98 0.76
CA ILE A 3 -2.71 9.76 -0.67
C ILE A 3 -1.33 9.13 -0.78
N VAL A 4 -1.07 8.38 -1.86
CA VAL A 4 0.26 7.82 -2.12
C VAL A 4 1.19 8.96 -2.56
N SER A 5 2.26 9.16 -1.80
CA SER A 5 3.31 10.13 -2.10
C SER A 5 4.42 9.54 -2.96
N SER A 6 4.75 8.25 -2.76
CA SER A 6 5.73 7.55 -3.58
C SER A 6 5.47 6.04 -3.65
N CYS A 7 5.96 5.42 -4.71
CA CYS A 7 5.93 3.98 -4.93
C CYS A 7 7.35 3.48 -5.22
N GLN A 8 7.82 2.52 -4.45
CA GLN A 8 9.11 1.86 -4.65
C GLN A 8 8.89 0.40 -5.08
N TYR A 9 9.60 -0.02 -6.12
CA TYR A 9 9.61 -1.41 -6.58
C TYR A 9 10.85 -2.10 -6.00
N GLN A 10 10.63 -3.16 -5.23
CA GLN A 10 11.66 -4.00 -4.61
C GLN A 10 11.57 -5.42 -5.16
N ASP A 11 12.61 -6.22 -4.95
CA ASP A 11 12.66 -7.63 -5.35
C ASP A 11 12.31 -7.83 -6.84
N ASN A 12 12.87 -6.99 -7.72
CA ASN A 12 12.57 -6.96 -9.15
C ASN A 12 11.07 -6.82 -9.48
N GLY A 13 10.33 -6.07 -8.65
CA GLY A 13 8.89 -5.84 -8.80
C GLY A 13 8.00 -6.86 -8.08
N ALA A 14 8.58 -7.89 -7.44
CA ALA A 14 7.83 -8.84 -6.62
C ALA A 14 7.26 -8.20 -5.33
N ARG A 15 7.78 -7.03 -4.95
CA ARG A 15 7.26 -6.22 -3.85
C ARG A 15 7.14 -4.76 -4.26
N ARG A 16 5.98 -4.16 -3.99
CA ARG A 16 5.72 -2.73 -4.20
C ARG A 16 5.48 -2.09 -2.85
N VAL A 17 6.21 -1.03 -2.52
CA VAL A 17 6.07 -0.29 -1.26
C VAL A 17 5.51 1.08 -1.58
N TYR A 18 4.28 1.32 -1.14
CA TYR A 18 3.59 2.59 -1.27
C TYR A 18 3.76 3.38 0.02
N SER A 19 4.41 4.53 -0.06
CA SER A 19 4.46 5.50 1.04
C SER A 19 3.29 6.46 0.91
N LEU A 20 2.61 6.72 2.01
CA LEU A 20 1.45 7.61 2.06
C LEU A 20 1.82 8.95 2.68
N SER A 21 1.01 9.97 2.41
CA SER A 21 1.22 11.36 2.84
C SER A 21 1.23 11.56 4.36
N ASP A 22 0.64 10.63 5.13
CA ASP A 22 0.62 10.64 6.59
C ASP A 22 1.80 9.87 7.21
N GLY A 23 2.76 9.44 6.39
CA GLY A 23 3.91 8.62 6.81
C GLY A 23 3.60 7.13 6.94
N SER A 24 2.33 6.72 6.84
CA SER A 24 1.96 5.32 6.78
C SER A 24 2.44 4.68 5.47
N ARG A 25 2.46 3.34 5.41
CA ARG A 25 2.83 2.63 4.19
C ARG A 25 2.02 1.36 3.95
N VAL A 26 1.90 1.01 2.69
CA VAL A 26 1.32 -0.25 2.24
C VAL A 26 2.37 -1.02 1.46
N ASN A 27 2.66 -2.25 1.87
CA ASN A 27 3.43 -3.18 1.06
C ASN A 27 2.46 -4.06 0.28
N GLU A 28 2.65 -4.16 -1.02
CA GLU A 28 1.96 -5.07 -1.89
C GLU A 28 2.93 -6.14 -2.38
N ARG A 29 2.49 -7.40 -2.35
CA ARG A 29 3.18 -8.55 -2.94
C ARG A 29 2.29 -9.15 -4.03
N PRO A 30 2.44 -8.74 -5.30
CA PRO A 30 1.52 -9.13 -6.38
C PRO A 30 1.38 -10.66 -6.55
N ALA A 31 2.44 -11.42 -6.27
CA ALA A 31 2.45 -12.88 -6.35
C ALA A 31 1.54 -13.57 -5.33
N LEU A 32 1.12 -12.89 -4.25
CA LEU A 32 0.26 -13.48 -3.23
C LEU A 32 -1.23 -13.25 -3.53
N PRO A 33 -2.10 -14.23 -3.23
CA PRO A 33 -3.54 -14.08 -3.39
C PRO A 33 -4.19 -13.34 -2.21
N GLY A 34 -5.32 -12.69 -2.49
CA GLY A 34 -6.28 -12.24 -1.48
C GLY A 34 -5.71 -11.26 -0.44
N LYS A 35 -5.99 -11.52 0.85
CA LYS A 35 -5.62 -10.65 1.98
C LYS A 35 -4.11 -10.60 2.23
N SER A 36 -3.39 -11.68 1.92
CA SER A 36 -1.94 -11.78 2.10
C SER A 36 -1.16 -10.89 1.12
N ARG A 37 -1.81 -10.41 0.06
CA ARG A 37 -1.23 -9.48 -0.91
C ARG A 37 -0.84 -8.15 -0.29
N PHE A 38 -1.55 -7.67 0.72
CA PHE A 38 -1.35 -6.33 1.27
C PHE A 38 -0.97 -6.37 2.76
N GLU A 39 0.07 -5.62 3.09
CA GLU A 39 0.55 -5.43 4.44
C GLU A 39 0.46 -3.93 4.76
N TYR A 40 -0.20 -3.57 5.86
CA TYR A 40 -0.49 -2.18 6.22
C TYR A 40 0.29 -1.78 7.45
N PHE A 41 0.99 -0.65 7.39
CA PHE A 41 1.80 -0.16 8.49
C PHE A 41 1.51 1.32 8.75
N ASP A 42 1.42 1.70 10.02
CA ASP A 42 1.32 3.11 10.40
C ASP A 42 2.66 3.84 10.24
N ALA A 43 2.67 5.14 10.50
CA ALA A 43 3.87 5.97 10.43
C ALA A 43 4.98 5.56 11.42
N ARG A 44 4.63 4.83 12.47
CA ARG A 44 5.57 4.31 13.47
C ARG A 44 6.14 2.95 13.06
N GLY A 45 5.69 2.38 11.94
CA GLY A 45 6.09 1.06 11.46
C GLY A 45 5.33 -0.10 12.11
N SER A 46 4.29 0.17 12.90
CA SER A 46 3.45 -0.86 13.51
C SER A 46 2.41 -1.38 12.52
N ARG A 47 2.08 -2.67 12.60
CA ARG A 47 1.13 -3.30 11.69
C ARG A 47 -0.30 -2.88 12.03
N VAL A 48 -1.02 -2.40 11.02
CA VAL A 48 -2.41 -1.95 11.17
C VAL A 48 -3.35 -3.11 10.89
N TYR A 49 -4.10 -3.56 11.90
CA TYR A 49 -5.11 -4.62 11.77
C TYR A 49 -6.55 -4.10 11.67
N LYS A 50 -6.78 -2.82 11.99
CA LYS A 50 -8.11 -2.20 11.93
C LYS A 50 -8.60 -2.11 10.49
N THR A 51 -9.65 -2.87 10.15
CA THR A 51 -10.18 -3.03 8.79
C THR A 51 -10.60 -1.72 8.13
N SER A 52 -11.16 -0.77 8.91
CA SER A 52 -11.55 0.54 8.38
C SER A 52 -10.35 1.32 7.83
N ILE A 53 -9.24 1.34 8.58
CA ILE A 53 -8.01 2.03 8.20
C ILE A 53 -7.36 1.31 7.00
N GLN A 54 -7.29 -0.02 7.03
CA GLN A 54 -6.77 -0.80 5.90
C GLN A 54 -7.53 -0.51 4.59
N ARG A 55 -8.86 -0.36 4.67
CA ARG A 55 -9.70 -0.04 3.50
C ARG A 55 -9.39 1.35 2.93
N GLU A 56 -9.15 2.33 3.79
CA GLU A 56 -8.75 3.68 3.36
C GLU A 56 -7.37 3.68 2.71
N MET A 57 -6.39 3.02 3.31
CA MET A 57 -5.03 2.88 2.75
C MET A 57 -5.06 2.14 1.41
N LYS A 58 -5.84 1.06 1.30
CA LYS A 58 -6.03 0.34 0.03
C LYS A 58 -6.65 1.26 -1.02
N ARG A 59 -7.67 2.04 -0.67
CA ARG A 59 -8.30 2.99 -1.60
C ARG A 59 -7.31 4.03 -2.13
N ALA A 60 -6.37 4.48 -1.29
CA ALA A 60 -5.29 5.38 -1.71
C ALA A 60 -4.40 4.73 -2.77
N VAL A 61 -3.96 3.49 -2.53
CA VAL A 61 -3.15 2.70 -3.48
C VAL A 61 -3.89 2.47 -4.79
N GLU A 62 -5.15 2.03 -4.74
CA GLU A 62 -5.95 1.80 -5.95
C GLU A 62 -6.19 3.08 -6.76
N LYS A 63 -6.41 4.21 -6.08
CA LYS A 63 -6.52 5.51 -6.75
C LYS A 63 -5.21 5.89 -7.45
N HIS A 64 -4.07 5.67 -6.79
CA HIS A 64 -2.75 5.90 -7.38
C HIS A 64 -2.54 5.01 -8.62
N LYS A 65 -2.79 3.70 -8.52
CA LYS A 65 -2.67 2.78 -9.67
C LYS A 65 -3.50 3.22 -10.88
N LYS A 66 -4.75 3.66 -10.65
CA LYS A 66 -5.61 4.21 -11.71
C LYS A 66 -5.04 5.46 -12.37
N LEU A 67 -4.51 6.39 -11.56
CA LEU A 67 -3.93 7.64 -12.08
C LEU A 67 -2.65 7.39 -12.89
N TRP A 68 -1.82 6.46 -12.45
CA TRP A 68 -0.51 6.19 -13.04
C TRP A 68 -0.51 5.01 -14.03
N LYS A 69 -1.68 4.44 -14.35
CA LYS A 69 -1.88 3.25 -15.21
C LYS A 69 -0.99 2.05 -14.83
N VAL A 70 -0.60 1.94 -13.56
CA VAL A 70 0.20 0.83 -13.05
C VAL A 70 -0.74 -0.33 -12.73
N SER A 71 -0.71 -1.38 -13.55
CA SER A 71 -1.52 -2.60 -13.36
C SER A 71 -0.83 -3.59 -12.40
#